data_AF-A0A8H5YRV6-F1
#
_entry.id   AF-A0A8H5YRV6-F1
#
_cell.length_a   1.000
_cell.length_b   1.000
_cell.length_c   1.000
_cell.angle_alpha   90.00
_cell.angle_beta   90.00
_cell.angle_gamma   90.00
#
_symmetry.space_group_name_H-M   'P 1'
#
loop_
_entity.id
_entity.type
_entity.pdbx_description
1 polymer ?
#
loop_
_entity_poly.entity_id
_entity_poly.type
_entity_poly.pdbx_seq_one_letter_code
_entity_poly.pdbx_strand_id
1 'polypeptide(L)'
;MAFSKSIILAALLAYAEARFGQEQEPVAAVQALGDAGFGDPGVAATIAGSIPSALLAAASPCDKLTIADQMITELGTDQQVLDAAIGLVAAETNFNPSAVDRPFVCADPSLPATAALRGIVPLVDPAVDGAATENANSATSVTTPFDAAGLSQAEVMIAQGFSTFTAVGANGDQVELDGQDGAAAGGAGQDDGQDDGTGADAGAGAGNGGAANNGTAPADGQQGNNGSDNAQDGNNANDDEDCEEDDNNNNGNNNGNANNGNNGNNNNNSGNGNQNNKGGNNGNNDNAKDDAADDNNTGNGAGNGGNAGGNAGALDFGVCQPTMARVGGLNGRPADEFTFIPQDPLIAEGQQEALNPNIITNRICDQLTNVCDASADAVAACEDAQAQIEALGTRDQSTADTWNALLGFDGVDSTQQQV
;
A
#
# COMPACT_ATOMS: atom_id res chain seq x y z
N MET A 1 -33.85 34.39 -24.58
CA MET A 1 -34.16 33.08 -23.95
C MET A 1 -33.50 31.96 -24.75
N ALA A 2 -32.16 31.83 -24.72
CA ALA A 2 -31.44 30.82 -25.51
C ALA A 2 -30.03 30.43 -24.99
N PHE A 3 -29.70 30.73 -23.72
CA PHE A 3 -28.34 30.52 -23.17
C PHE A 3 -28.24 29.41 -22.10
N SER A 4 -29.35 28.72 -21.77
CA SER A 4 -29.42 27.83 -20.59
C SER A 4 -29.23 26.33 -20.88
N LYS A 5 -28.99 25.92 -22.14
CA LYS A 5 -28.89 24.49 -22.50
C LYS A 5 -27.52 24.04 -23.02
N SER A 6 -26.72 24.94 -23.57
CA SER A 6 -25.40 24.61 -24.12
C SER A 6 -24.32 24.41 -23.04
N ILE A 7 -24.46 25.07 -21.89
CA ILE A 7 -23.48 25.00 -20.78
C ILE A 7 -23.61 23.68 -20.02
N ILE A 8 -24.84 23.19 -19.80
CA ILE A 8 -25.10 21.93 -19.08
C ILE A 8 -24.56 20.73 -19.87
N LEU A 9 -24.57 20.78 -21.21
CA LEU A 9 -24.05 19.70 -22.04
C LEU A 9 -22.51 19.67 -22.09
N ALA A 10 -21.84 20.82 -21.94
CA ALA A 10 -20.39 20.87 -21.81
C ALA A 10 -19.92 20.32 -20.44
N ALA A 11 -20.66 20.59 -19.37
CA ALA A 11 -20.36 20.07 -18.03
C ALA A 11 -20.50 18.54 -17.91
N LEU A 12 -21.32 17.90 -18.77
CA LEU A 12 -21.52 16.44 -18.78
C LEU A 12 -20.53 15.68 -19.67
N LEU A 13 -19.88 16.34 -20.64
CA LEU A 13 -18.82 15.72 -21.45
C LEU A 13 -17.43 15.81 -20.80
N ALA A 14 -17.22 16.72 -19.84
CA ALA A 14 -15.99 16.81 -19.04
C ALA A 14 -15.92 15.78 -17.89
N TYR A 15 -16.97 14.98 -17.68
CA TYR A 15 -17.06 14.01 -16.57
C TYR A 15 -16.63 12.57 -16.97
N ALA A 16 -16.13 12.40 -18.19
CA ALA A 16 -15.71 11.09 -18.74
C ALA A 16 -14.33 11.14 -19.41
N GLU A 17 -13.53 12.18 -19.12
CA GLU A 17 -12.08 12.13 -19.27
C GLU A 17 -11.53 11.58 -17.95
N ALA A 18 -10.75 10.49 -18.01
CA ALA A 18 -10.25 9.83 -16.80
C ALA A 18 -9.44 10.82 -15.94
N ARG A 19 -9.66 10.82 -14.61
CA ARG A 19 -9.09 11.79 -13.66
C ARG A 19 -7.57 11.70 -13.45
N PHE A 20 -6.88 10.86 -14.23
CA PHE A 20 -5.41 10.78 -14.32
C PHE A 20 -4.82 12.15 -14.67
N GLY A 21 -4.45 12.90 -13.63
CA GLY A 21 -4.03 14.29 -13.70
C GLY A 21 -4.30 15.09 -12.43
N GLN A 22 -5.35 14.75 -11.66
CA GLN A 22 -5.62 15.38 -10.35
C GLN A 22 -4.64 14.91 -9.25
N GLU A 23 -3.94 13.79 -9.45
CA GLU A 23 -2.94 13.26 -8.51
C GLU A 23 -1.70 14.15 -8.38
N GLN A 24 -1.44 14.98 -9.40
CA GLN A 24 -0.41 16.02 -9.36
C GLN A 24 -0.83 17.25 -8.53
N GLU A 25 -2.13 17.47 -8.26
CA GLU A 25 -2.55 18.69 -7.55
C GLU A 25 -2.02 18.76 -6.11
N PRO A 26 -2.05 17.69 -5.27
CA PRO A 26 -1.43 17.75 -3.95
C PRO A 26 0.10 17.92 -4.02
N VAL A 27 0.78 17.26 -4.97
CA VAL A 27 2.24 17.38 -5.18
C VAL A 27 2.62 18.82 -5.54
N ALA A 28 1.99 19.38 -6.56
CA ALA A 28 2.22 20.75 -7.03
C ALA A 28 1.82 21.80 -5.98
N ALA A 29 0.75 21.56 -5.21
CA ALA A 29 0.36 22.43 -4.10
C ALA A 29 1.44 22.47 -3.02
N VAL A 30 2.02 21.33 -2.63
CA VAL A 30 3.09 21.28 -1.62
C VAL A 30 4.39 21.88 -2.16
N GLN A 31 4.75 21.65 -3.42
CA GLN A 31 5.90 22.31 -4.05
C GLN A 31 5.74 23.84 -4.03
N ALA A 32 4.55 24.36 -4.35
CA ALA A 32 4.25 25.79 -4.30
C ALA A 32 4.36 26.39 -2.87
N LEU A 33 4.12 25.60 -1.82
CA LEU A 33 4.40 26.03 -0.43
C LEU A 33 5.90 26.18 -0.18
N GLY A 34 6.73 25.28 -0.72
CA GLY A 34 8.19 25.40 -0.67
C GLY A 34 8.69 26.66 -1.36
N ASP A 35 8.20 26.93 -2.57
CA ASP A 35 8.53 28.15 -3.34
C ASP A 35 8.05 29.44 -2.63
N ALA A 36 6.94 29.38 -1.90
CA ALA A 36 6.43 30.47 -1.07
C ALA A 36 7.22 30.65 0.26
N GLY A 37 8.14 29.73 0.59
CA GLY A 37 9.01 29.81 1.76
C GLY A 37 8.38 29.26 3.05
N PHE A 38 7.44 28.31 2.96
CA PHE A 38 6.93 27.57 4.12
C PHE A 38 7.86 26.41 4.49
N GLY A 39 8.07 26.21 5.80
CA GLY A 39 8.97 25.19 6.35
C GLY A 39 10.47 25.52 6.21
N ASP A 40 11.31 24.57 6.64
CA ASP A 40 12.75 24.64 6.42
C ASP A 40 13.13 24.27 4.96
N PRO A 41 14.27 24.76 4.43
CA PRO A 41 14.68 24.50 3.05
C PRO A 41 14.73 23.01 2.71
N GLY A 42 13.99 22.61 1.68
CA GLY A 42 13.90 21.23 1.19
C GLY A 42 12.77 20.40 1.81
N VAL A 43 12.20 20.79 2.97
CA VAL A 43 11.14 20.02 3.65
C VAL A 43 9.90 19.86 2.75
N ALA A 44 9.41 20.96 2.17
CA ALA A 44 8.27 20.91 1.26
C ALA A 44 8.53 20.03 0.02
N ALA A 45 9.76 20.00 -0.50
CA ALA A 45 10.11 19.12 -1.62
C ALA A 45 10.11 17.64 -1.21
N THR A 46 10.65 17.30 -0.03
CA THR A 46 10.60 15.95 0.54
C THR A 46 9.17 15.47 0.77
N ILE A 47 8.30 16.33 1.32
CA ILE A 47 6.88 16.02 1.52
C ILE A 47 6.16 15.85 0.18
N ALA A 48 6.42 16.72 -0.81
CA ALA A 48 5.83 16.59 -2.14
C ALA A 48 6.25 15.27 -2.83
N GLY A 49 7.49 14.82 -2.64
CA GLY A 49 8.00 13.57 -3.18
C GLY A 49 7.42 12.30 -2.53
N SER A 50 6.93 12.36 -1.29
CA SER A 50 6.32 11.19 -0.63
C SER A 50 4.84 10.98 -0.97
N ILE A 51 4.16 12.03 -1.47
CA ILE A 51 2.73 12.00 -1.80
C ILE A 51 2.36 10.94 -2.86
N PRO A 52 3.05 10.82 -4.02
CA PRO A 52 2.67 9.84 -5.05
C PRO A 52 2.60 8.42 -4.49
N SER A 53 3.62 8.01 -3.74
CA SER A 53 3.70 6.69 -3.10
C SER A 53 2.54 6.43 -2.15
N ALA A 54 2.03 7.44 -1.44
CA ALA A 54 0.88 7.31 -0.53
C ALA A 54 -0.50 7.40 -1.21
N LEU A 55 -0.54 7.75 -2.51
CA LEU A 55 -1.77 7.77 -3.31
C LEU A 55 -1.95 6.49 -4.15
N LEU A 56 -0.97 5.58 -4.20
CA LEU A 56 -1.08 4.29 -4.88
C LEU A 56 -1.98 3.30 -4.10
N ALA A 57 -2.79 2.51 -4.80
CA ALA A 57 -3.64 1.47 -4.20
C ALA A 57 -2.89 0.39 -3.39
N ALA A 58 -1.58 0.23 -3.60
CA ALA A 58 -0.76 -0.72 -2.85
C ALA A 58 -0.20 -0.14 -1.54
N ALA A 59 -0.35 1.17 -1.30
CA ALA A 59 0.09 1.84 -0.09
C ALA A 59 -1.01 1.87 0.99
N SER A 60 -0.63 2.14 2.23
CA SER A 60 -1.59 2.30 3.31
C SER A 60 -2.36 3.61 3.12
N PRO A 61 -3.72 3.59 3.06
CA PRO A 61 -4.49 4.83 2.94
C PRO A 61 -4.37 5.73 4.19
N CYS A 62 -3.80 5.22 5.29
CA CYS A 62 -3.46 6.00 6.48
C CYS A 62 -2.18 6.84 6.31
N ASP A 63 -1.27 6.48 5.39
CA ASP A 63 -0.04 7.22 5.15
C ASP A 63 -0.36 8.61 4.59
N LYS A 64 -1.36 8.71 3.68
CA LYS A 64 -1.89 9.98 3.16
C LYS A 64 -2.30 10.96 4.27
N LEU A 65 -2.97 10.45 5.31
CA LEU A 65 -3.41 11.25 6.45
C LEU A 65 -2.22 11.69 7.33
N THR A 66 -1.25 10.79 7.49
CA THR A 66 0.00 11.05 8.23
C THR A 66 0.87 12.12 7.52
N ILE A 67 0.95 12.09 6.19
CA ILE A 67 1.64 13.13 5.40
C ILE A 67 0.92 14.47 5.52
N ALA A 68 -0.41 14.49 5.52
CA ALA A 68 -1.18 15.72 5.74
C ALA A 68 -0.95 16.30 7.15
N ASP A 69 -0.80 15.47 8.18
CA ASP A 69 -0.37 15.90 9.52
C ASP A 69 1.09 16.41 9.54
N GLN A 70 1.99 15.79 8.77
CA GLN A 70 3.37 16.24 8.61
C GLN A 70 3.44 17.64 7.96
N MET A 71 2.62 17.92 6.94
CA MET A 71 2.53 19.26 6.34
C MET A 71 2.24 20.34 7.38
N ILE A 72 1.23 20.12 8.23
CA ILE A 72 0.85 21.06 9.30
C ILE A 72 1.96 21.21 10.35
N THR A 73 2.67 20.12 10.63
CA THR A 73 3.73 20.07 11.65
C THR A 73 5.02 20.75 11.18
N GLU A 74 5.43 20.56 9.93
CA GLU A 74 6.75 20.95 9.42
C GLU A 74 6.71 22.20 8.50
N LEU A 75 5.62 22.44 7.78
CA LEU A 75 5.42 23.64 6.96
C LEU A 75 4.63 24.73 7.71
N GLY A 76 3.84 24.33 8.72
CA GLY A 76 3.18 25.21 9.68
C GLY A 76 1.66 25.30 9.53
N THR A 77 1.06 26.26 10.23
CA THR A 77 -0.40 26.41 10.37
C THR A 77 -0.98 27.60 9.60
N ASP A 78 -0.30 28.07 8.55
CA ASP A 78 -0.85 29.07 7.64
C ASP A 78 -2.03 28.49 6.85
N GLN A 79 -2.97 29.35 6.44
CA GLN A 79 -4.14 28.90 5.70
C GLN A 79 -3.76 28.20 4.38
N GLN A 80 -2.68 28.61 3.70
CA GLN A 80 -2.23 27.93 2.48
C GLN A 80 -1.73 26.51 2.74
N VAL A 81 -1.04 26.28 3.86
CA VAL A 81 -0.59 24.93 4.25
C VAL A 81 -1.79 24.07 4.62
N LEU A 82 -2.76 24.65 5.34
CA LEU A 82 -4.01 23.97 5.67
C LEU A 82 -4.84 23.63 4.43
N ASP A 83 -5.00 24.55 3.48
CA ASP A 83 -5.75 24.33 2.23
C ASP A 83 -5.10 23.22 1.38
N ALA A 84 -3.77 23.17 1.31
CA ALA A 84 -3.05 22.09 0.63
C ALA A 84 -3.20 20.74 1.35
N ALA A 85 -3.14 20.72 2.69
CA ALA A 85 -3.33 19.50 3.48
C ALA A 85 -4.78 18.98 3.38
N ILE A 86 -5.78 19.87 3.35
CA ILE A 86 -7.18 19.54 3.04
C ILE A 86 -7.27 18.90 1.65
N GLY A 87 -6.58 19.47 0.65
CA GLY A 87 -6.49 18.92 -0.70
C GLY A 87 -5.92 17.50 -0.74
N LEU A 88 -4.86 17.23 0.03
CA LEU A 88 -4.27 15.88 0.14
C LEU A 88 -5.21 14.89 0.85
N VAL A 89 -5.87 15.27 1.95
CA VAL A 89 -6.81 14.39 2.65
C VAL A 89 -8.02 14.04 1.79
N ALA A 90 -8.51 15.01 1.01
CA ALA A 90 -9.61 14.83 0.06
C ALA A 90 -9.21 14.18 -1.28
N ALA A 91 -7.91 13.99 -1.54
CA ALA A 91 -7.43 13.40 -2.78
C ALA A 91 -7.92 11.95 -2.95
N GLU A 92 -8.25 11.62 -4.18
CA GLU A 92 -8.61 10.27 -4.62
C GLU A 92 -7.38 9.36 -4.52
N THR A 93 -7.56 8.12 -4.04
CA THR A 93 -6.50 7.10 -4.09
C THR A 93 -6.52 6.47 -5.48
N ASN A 94 -5.39 6.43 -6.18
CA ASN A 94 -5.26 5.84 -7.51
C ASN A 94 -5.30 4.31 -7.41
N PHE A 95 -6.42 3.72 -7.83
CA PHE A 95 -6.55 2.28 -8.01
C PHE A 95 -7.01 1.95 -9.43
N ASN A 96 -6.61 0.79 -9.93
CA ASN A 96 -7.06 0.33 -11.24
C ASN A 96 -8.44 -0.34 -11.10
N PRO A 97 -9.55 0.24 -11.61
CA PRO A 97 -10.89 -0.33 -11.53
C PRO A 97 -11.04 -1.69 -12.25
N SER A 98 -10.04 -2.08 -13.04
CA SER A 98 -9.96 -3.40 -13.69
C SER A 98 -9.40 -4.51 -12.78
N ALA A 99 -8.81 -4.16 -11.64
CA ALA A 99 -8.13 -5.06 -10.71
C ALA A 99 -8.74 -5.05 -9.30
N VAL A 100 -9.29 -3.91 -8.88
CA VAL A 100 -10.02 -3.70 -7.63
C VAL A 100 -11.22 -2.79 -7.92
N ASP A 101 -12.41 -3.16 -7.47
CA ASP A 101 -13.67 -2.47 -7.79
C ASP A 101 -14.07 -1.40 -6.76
N ARG A 102 -13.24 -1.21 -5.72
CA ARG A 102 -13.49 -0.31 -4.60
C ARG A 102 -12.18 0.32 -4.07
N PRO A 103 -12.22 1.57 -3.57
CA PRO A 103 -11.06 2.26 -3.01
C PRO A 103 -10.66 1.71 -1.63
N PHE A 104 -9.43 1.98 -1.22
CA PHE A 104 -8.94 1.74 0.15
C PHE A 104 -9.04 3.01 0.99
N VAL A 105 -9.50 2.89 2.24
CA VAL A 105 -9.73 4.03 3.16
C VAL A 105 -9.16 3.73 4.53
N CYS A 106 -8.56 4.73 5.18
CA CYS A 106 -8.00 4.58 6.52
C CYS A 106 -9.09 4.38 7.59
N ALA A 107 -8.92 3.33 8.39
CA ALA A 107 -9.79 2.93 9.50
C ALA A 107 -9.20 3.25 10.88
N ASP A 108 -8.08 3.99 10.97
CA ASP A 108 -7.53 4.42 12.26
C ASP A 108 -8.28 5.67 12.79
N PRO A 109 -8.99 5.60 13.94
CA PRO A 109 -9.72 6.74 14.50
C PRO A 109 -8.81 7.81 15.11
N SER A 110 -7.51 7.56 15.25
CA SER A 110 -6.52 8.56 15.68
C SER A 110 -6.05 9.47 14.54
N LEU A 111 -6.29 9.10 13.28
CA LEU A 111 -5.87 9.86 12.09
C LEU A 111 -7.05 10.56 11.37
N PRO A 112 -6.84 11.77 10.82
CA PRO A 112 -5.69 12.64 11.06
C PRO A 112 -5.63 13.10 12.52
N ALA A 113 -4.41 13.27 13.03
CA ALA A 113 -4.16 13.80 14.36
C ALA A 113 -4.49 15.31 14.44
N THR A 114 -4.34 16.04 13.34
CA THR A 114 -4.70 17.45 13.22
C THR A 114 -6.21 17.62 13.19
N ALA A 115 -6.77 18.20 14.25
CA ALA A 115 -8.21 18.41 14.39
C ALA A 115 -8.87 19.19 13.23
N ALA A 116 -8.13 20.06 12.53
CA ALA A 116 -8.63 20.81 11.38
C ALA A 116 -8.76 19.96 10.09
N LEU A 117 -8.14 18.78 10.05
CA LEU A 117 -8.21 17.83 8.92
C LEU A 117 -9.22 16.70 9.15
N ARG A 118 -9.74 16.53 10.37
CA ARG A 118 -10.74 15.50 10.70
C ARG A 118 -12.09 15.82 10.07
N GLY A 119 -12.81 14.77 9.67
CA GLY A 119 -14.14 14.89 9.05
C GLY A 119 -14.12 15.21 7.56
N ILE A 120 -12.93 15.21 6.93
CA ILE A 120 -12.75 15.33 5.49
C ILE A 120 -12.70 13.92 4.89
N VAL A 121 -13.46 13.71 3.82
CA VAL A 121 -13.58 12.42 3.13
C VAL A 121 -13.04 12.52 1.69
N PRO A 122 -12.43 11.46 1.15
CA PRO A 122 -11.75 11.51 -0.14
C PRO A 122 -12.74 11.48 -1.30
N LEU A 123 -12.30 11.99 -2.45
CA LEU A 123 -12.92 11.66 -3.73
C LEU A 123 -12.74 10.16 -4.02
N VAL A 124 -13.63 9.61 -4.85
CA VAL A 124 -13.59 8.20 -5.31
C VAL A 124 -13.89 8.14 -6.81
N ASP A 125 -13.34 7.14 -7.50
CA ASP A 125 -13.52 6.98 -8.95
C ASP A 125 -15.03 6.95 -9.30
N PRO A 126 -15.51 7.76 -10.27
CA PRO A 126 -16.90 7.75 -10.73
C PRO A 126 -17.48 6.39 -11.15
N ALA A 127 -16.65 5.38 -11.39
CA ALA A 127 -17.04 4.00 -11.68
C ALA A 127 -17.41 3.17 -10.44
N VAL A 128 -17.09 3.63 -9.22
CA VAL A 128 -17.46 2.95 -7.96
C VAL A 128 -18.96 3.11 -7.69
N ASP A 129 -19.62 2.03 -7.29
CA ASP A 129 -21.02 2.10 -6.87
C ASP A 129 -21.17 3.05 -5.68
N GLY A 130 -22.05 4.05 -5.81
CA GLY A 130 -22.24 5.12 -4.82
C GLY A 130 -21.30 6.33 -4.96
N ALA A 131 -20.36 6.34 -5.91
CA ALA A 131 -19.38 7.43 -6.10
C ALA A 131 -20.01 8.83 -6.24
N ALA A 132 -21.22 8.95 -6.81
CA ALA A 132 -21.91 10.23 -6.93
C ALA A 132 -22.32 10.84 -5.57
N THR A 133 -22.64 10.00 -4.58
CA THR A 133 -22.88 10.42 -3.20
C THR A 133 -21.57 10.85 -2.56
N GLU A 134 -20.53 10.02 -2.67
CA GLU A 134 -19.28 10.26 -1.95
C GLU A 134 -18.49 11.45 -2.50
N ASN A 135 -18.44 11.63 -3.83
CA ASN A 135 -17.85 12.84 -4.41
C ASN A 135 -18.61 14.12 -4.00
N ALA A 136 -19.90 14.04 -3.65
CA ALA A 136 -20.65 15.17 -3.08
C ALA A 136 -20.40 15.35 -1.57
N ASN A 137 -20.18 14.26 -0.83
CA ASN A 137 -19.74 14.29 0.56
C ASN A 137 -18.35 14.94 0.67
N SER A 138 -17.38 14.50 -0.15
CA SER A 138 -16.04 15.06 -0.21
C SER A 138 -16.05 16.57 -0.50
N ALA A 139 -16.77 16.99 -1.55
CA ALA A 139 -16.94 18.40 -1.90
C ALA A 139 -17.63 19.25 -0.81
N THR A 140 -18.46 18.64 0.03
CA THR A 140 -19.01 19.29 1.23
C THR A 140 -17.94 19.39 2.31
N SER A 141 -17.26 18.28 2.61
CA SER A 141 -16.31 18.11 3.71
C SER A 141 -15.10 19.05 3.64
N VAL A 142 -14.59 19.34 2.43
CA VAL A 142 -13.49 20.30 2.23
C VAL A 142 -13.86 21.75 2.57
N THR A 143 -15.16 22.07 2.64
CA THR A 143 -15.66 23.41 3.03
C THR A 143 -16.29 23.44 4.42
N THR A 144 -16.82 22.30 4.87
CA THR A 144 -17.47 22.11 6.17
C THR A 144 -17.26 20.65 6.57
N PRO A 145 -16.16 20.34 7.29
CA PRO A 145 -15.87 18.97 7.69
C PRO A 145 -16.98 18.37 8.53
N PHE A 146 -17.20 17.07 8.37
CA PHE A 146 -18.21 16.33 9.13
C PHE A 146 -17.78 16.13 10.60
N ASP A 147 -18.73 15.81 11.48
CA ASP A 147 -18.37 15.39 12.84
C ASP A 147 -17.66 14.04 12.78
N ALA A 148 -16.42 14.01 13.26
CA ALA A 148 -15.53 12.86 13.27
C ALA A 148 -14.98 12.59 14.67
N ALA A 149 -15.71 12.98 15.72
CA ALA A 149 -15.32 12.80 17.11
C ALA A 149 -15.19 11.31 17.48
N GLY A 150 -13.96 10.79 17.47
CA GLY A 150 -13.66 9.38 17.74
C GLY A 150 -13.83 8.44 16.53
N LEU A 151 -14.14 8.99 15.35
CA LEU A 151 -14.31 8.24 14.10
C LEU A 151 -13.08 8.35 13.20
N SER A 152 -12.71 7.25 12.55
CA SER A 152 -11.79 7.19 11.41
C SER A 152 -12.39 7.80 10.14
N GLN A 153 -11.57 8.03 9.10
CA GLN A 153 -12.08 8.51 7.81
C GLN A 153 -13.11 7.53 7.20
N ALA A 154 -12.87 6.23 7.31
CA ALA A 154 -13.79 5.18 6.90
C ALA A 154 -15.15 5.24 7.63
N GLU A 155 -15.16 5.40 8.95
CA GLU A 155 -16.39 5.51 9.74
C GLU A 155 -17.16 6.82 9.43
N VAL A 156 -16.46 7.91 9.09
CA VAL A 156 -17.12 9.15 8.62
C VAL A 156 -17.82 8.92 7.29
N MET A 157 -17.21 8.19 6.35
CA MET A 157 -17.83 7.84 5.05
C MET A 157 -19.09 7.00 5.24
N ILE A 158 -19.04 5.97 6.11
CA ILE A 158 -20.22 5.16 6.49
C ILE A 158 -21.31 6.06 7.10
N ALA A 159 -20.94 6.99 8.00
CA ALA A 159 -21.88 7.93 8.60
C ALA A 159 -22.52 8.91 7.59
N GLN A 160 -21.87 9.17 6.45
CA GLN A 160 -22.44 9.93 5.32
C GLN A 160 -23.10 9.05 4.24
N GLY A 161 -23.28 7.76 4.50
CA GLY A 161 -24.02 6.83 3.64
C GLY A 161 -23.24 6.32 2.43
N PHE A 162 -21.90 6.27 2.52
CA PHE A 162 -21.04 5.58 1.56
C PHE A 162 -20.24 4.47 2.25
N SER A 163 -20.37 3.26 1.72
CA SER A 163 -19.94 2.00 2.35
C SER A 163 -19.17 1.08 1.39
N THR A 164 -19.05 1.48 0.12
CA THR A 164 -18.41 0.72 -0.96
C THR A 164 -16.91 0.98 -1.03
N PHE A 165 -16.19 0.55 0.01
CA PHE A 165 -14.73 0.67 0.12
C PHE A 165 -14.12 -0.53 0.88
N THR A 166 -12.79 -0.61 0.89
CA THR A 166 -12.02 -1.52 1.75
C THR A 166 -11.39 -0.71 2.87
N ALA A 167 -11.65 -1.07 4.13
CA ALA A 167 -11.12 -0.33 5.28
C ALA A 167 -9.76 -0.94 5.67
N VAL A 168 -8.78 -0.09 5.98
CA VAL A 168 -7.40 -0.52 6.29
C VAL A 168 -6.94 0.15 7.58
N GLY A 169 -6.48 -0.64 8.54
CA GLY A 169 -5.89 -0.14 9.79
C GLY A 169 -4.49 0.44 9.58
N ALA A 170 -3.97 1.20 10.57
CA ALA A 170 -2.64 1.80 10.49
C ALA A 170 -1.48 0.79 10.43
N ASN A 171 -1.73 -0.50 10.66
CA ASN A 171 -0.77 -1.59 10.46
C ASN A 171 -0.81 -2.21 9.05
N GLY A 172 -1.69 -1.74 8.16
CA GLY A 172 -1.88 -2.25 6.81
C GLY A 172 -2.87 -3.41 6.69
N ASP A 173 -3.41 -3.92 7.81
CA ASP A 173 -4.42 -4.98 7.77
C ASP A 173 -5.77 -4.45 7.27
N GLN A 174 -6.46 -5.23 6.43
CA GLN A 174 -7.86 -4.96 6.11
C GLN A 174 -8.73 -5.24 7.34
N VAL A 175 -9.65 -4.32 7.64
CA VAL A 175 -10.61 -4.44 8.74
C VAL A 175 -12.03 -4.30 8.21
N GLU A 176 -12.98 -4.94 8.87
CA GLU A 176 -14.41 -4.81 8.57
C GLU A 176 -15.06 -3.92 9.64
N LEU A 177 -15.84 -2.92 9.20
CA LEU A 177 -16.46 -1.92 10.05
C LEU A 177 -17.98 -2.07 10.07
N ASP A 178 -18.60 -1.76 11.21
CA ASP A 178 -20.06 -1.74 11.36
C ASP A 178 -20.72 -0.83 10.31
N GLY A 179 -21.54 -1.42 9.42
CA GLY A 179 -22.23 -0.67 8.37
C GLY A 179 -21.46 -0.51 7.05
N GLN A 180 -20.31 -1.15 6.89
CA GLN A 180 -19.61 -1.26 5.62
C GLN A 180 -20.31 -2.28 4.69
N ASP A 181 -20.24 -2.09 3.37
CA ASP A 181 -20.71 -3.11 2.41
C ASP A 181 -19.66 -4.21 2.36
N GLY A 182 -19.99 -5.36 2.98
CA GLY A 182 -19.11 -6.51 3.20
C GLY A 182 -18.13 -6.73 2.04
N ALA A 183 -16.89 -6.31 2.26
CA ALA A 183 -15.81 -6.58 1.33
C ALA A 183 -15.51 -8.08 1.39
N ALA A 184 -15.40 -8.74 0.24
CA ALA A 184 -15.04 -10.15 0.20
C ALA A 184 -13.60 -10.33 0.70
N ALA A 185 -13.45 -10.59 2.00
CA ALA A 185 -12.17 -10.66 2.69
C ALA A 185 -11.28 -11.77 2.09
N GLY A 186 -10.35 -11.35 1.23
CA GLY A 186 -9.30 -12.19 0.65
C GLY A 186 -8.19 -12.49 1.64
N GLY A 187 -8.52 -13.01 2.83
CA GLY A 187 -7.58 -13.27 3.91
C GLY A 187 -8.07 -14.42 4.80
N ALA A 188 -7.29 -15.50 4.89
CA ALA A 188 -7.73 -16.72 5.55
C ALA A 188 -7.60 -16.68 7.08
N GLY A 189 -8.72 -16.85 7.78
CA GLY A 189 -8.75 -17.60 9.04
C GLY A 189 -9.27 -16.87 10.28
N GLN A 190 -10.58 -17.02 10.55
CA GLN A 190 -11.08 -17.70 11.76
C GLN A 190 -12.61 -17.90 11.67
N ASP A 191 -13.02 -19.12 11.31
CA ASP A 191 -14.39 -19.60 11.54
C ASP A 191 -14.54 -20.02 13.00
N ASP A 192 -14.72 -19.03 13.87
CA ASP A 192 -15.30 -19.25 15.21
C ASP A 192 -16.82 -18.96 15.08
N GLY A 193 -17.53 -19.93 14.50
CA GLY A 193 -18.91 -19.78 14.06
C GLY A 193 -19.85 -19.20 15.12
N GLN A 194 -20.47 -18.07 14.77
CA GLN A 194 -21.61 -17.50 15.50
C GLN A 194 -22.84 -17.41 14.59
N ASP A 195 -23.89 -18.06 15.08
CA ASP A 195 -25.21 -18.22 14.48
C ASP A 195 -25.93 -16.87 14.30
N ASP A 196 -25.93 -16.38 13.06
CA ASP A 196 -26.78 -15.30 12.58
C ASP A 196 -27.92 -15.89 11.73
N GLY A 197 -29.07 -16.07 12.36
CA GLY A 197 -30.35 -16.29 11.71
C GLY A 197 -31.09 -14.97 11.51
N THR A 198 -30.85 -14.28 10.40
CA THR A 198 -31.62 -13.09 10.00
C THR A 198 -33.15 -13.32 9.99
N GLY A 199 -33.91 -12.35 10.51
CA GLY A 199 -35.37 -12.43 10.55
C GLY A 199 -36.06 -11.23 11.22
N ALA A 200 -36.13 -10.10 10.50
CA ALA A 200 -36.76 -8.87 11.00
C ALA A 200 -38.31 -8.94 11.01
N ASP A 201 -38.95 -8.33 12.01
CA ASP A 201 -40.04 -7.35 11.81
C ASP A 201 -40.27 -6.47 13.08
N ALA A 202 -41.02 -5.38 12.93
CA ALA A 202 -41.06 -4.25 13.84
C ALA A 202 -42.09 -4.33 15.00
N GLY A 203 -41.70 -3.73 16.13
CA GLY A 203 -42.51 -2.77 16.88
C GLY A 203 -43.69 -3.26 17.74
N ALA A 204 -43.53 -3.20 19.07
CA ALA A 204 -44.56 -2.72 19.99
C ALA A 204 -44.05 -2.52 21.44
N GLY A 205 -44.55 -1.47 22.11
CA GLY A 205 -45.15 -1.61 23.44
C GLY A 205 -44.25 -1.61 24.68
N ALA A 206 -44.29 -0.50 25.42
CA ALA A 206 -43.80 -0.34 26.79
C ALA A 206 -44.22 -1.42 27.82
N GLY A 207 -43.36 -1.71 28.80
CA GLY A 207 -43.72 -2.51 29.98
C GLY A 207 -42.63 -2.52 31.07
N ASN A 208 -42.97 -2.07 32.28
CA ASN A 208 -42.06 -1.92 33.43
C ASN A 208 -42.23 -3.05 34.45
N GLY A 209 -41.13 -3.48 35.12
CA GLY A 209 -41.18 -4.19 36.40
C GLY A 209 -40.40 -5.51 36.45
N GLY A 210 -39.47 -5.63 37.40
CA GLY A 210 -38.72 -6.87 37.67
C GLY A 210 -39.08 -7.52 39.01
N ALA A 211 -38.61 -8.75 39.21
CA ALA A 211 -38.41 -9.37 40.53
C ALA A 211 -37.52 -10.63 40.39
N ALA A 212 -36.73 -10.93 41.41
CA ALA A 212 -35.89 -12.14 41.48
C ALA A 212 -36.60 -13.31 42.17
N ASN A 213 -36.11 -14.54 41.99
CA ASN A 213 -35.28 -15.25 43.01
C ASN A 213 -35.46 -16.80 43.00
N ASN A 214 -34.33 -17.53 43.15
CA ASN A 214 -34.17 -18.92 43.68
C ASN A 214 -34.90 -20.10 42.95
N GLY A 215 -34.37 -21.32 42.82
CA GLY A 215 -33.07 -21.90 43.23
C GLY A 215 -33.15 -23.44 43.33
N THR A 216 -31.99 -24.08 43.57
CA THR A 216 -31.78 -25.52 43.94
C THR A 216 -32.04 -26.64 42.90
N ALA A 217 -30.94 -27.33 42.55
CA ALA A 217 -30.92 -28.77 42.20
C ALA A 217 -30.80 -29.61 43.51
N PRO A 218 -30.91 -30.96 43.48
CA PRO A 218 -29.75 -31.79 43.14
C PRO A 218 -30.08 -33.11 42.37
N ALA A 219 -29.03 -33.86 42.03
CA ALA A 219 -29.08 -35.17 41.35
C ALA A 219 -29.02 -36.36 42.33
N ASP A 220 -29.52 -37.53 41.90
CA ASP A 220 -28.83 -38.85 41.85
C ASP A 220 -29.81 -40.03 41.65
N GLY A 221 -29.31 -41.20 41.17
CA GLY A 221 -29.90 -42.49 41.57
C GLY A 221 -30.48 -43.48 40.52
N GLN A 222 -29.66 -43.92 39.56
CA GLN A 222 -29.44 -45.34 39.17
C GLN A 222 -30.57 -46.41 38.99
N GLN A 223 -30.44 -47.14 37.86
CA GLN A 223 -30.60 -48.61 37.63
C GLN A 223 -31.97 -49.30 37.43
N GLY A 224 -32.08 -50.05 36.31
CA GLY A 224 -32.52 -51.47 36.35
C GLY A 224 -33.59 -51.97 35.35
N ASN A 225 -33.14 -52.61 34.24
CA ASN A 225 -33.65 -53.82 33.51
C ASN A 225 -35.19 -54.00 33.24
N ASN A 226 -35.69 -54.77 32.24
CA ASN A 226 -35.11 -55.78 31.34
C ASN A 226 -36.01 -56.05 30.09
N GLY A 227 -35.42 -56.30 28.91
CA GLY A 227 -35.94 -57.11 27.78
C GLY A 227 -37.27 -56.73 27.09
N SER A 228 -37.66 -57.32 25.95
CA SER A 228 -36.98 -58.07 24.87
C SER A 228 -38.00 -58.29 23.74
N ASP A 229 -37.61 -58.27 22.45
CA ASP A 229 -38.35 -59.00 21.38
C ASP A 229 -37.53 -59.16 20.07
N ASN A 230 -37.93 -60.13 19.23
CA ASN A 230 -37.12 -60.80 18.17
C ASN A 230 -38.04 -61.28 17.00
N ALA A 231 -37.63 -61.72 15.79
CA ALA A 231 -36.32 -61.97 15.16
C ALA A 231 -36.45 -62.06 13.62
N GLN A 232 -35.36 -61.79 12.86
CA GLN A 232 -34.97 -62.48 11.58
C GLN A 232 -35.94 -62.45 10.35
N ASP A 233 -35.57 -62.75 9.09
CA ASP A 233 -34.30 -63.22 8.50
C ASP A 233 -34.14 -62.89 6.98
N GLY A 234 -32.88 -62.96 6.50
CA GLY A 234 -32.46 -63.39 5.15
C GLY A 234 -32.65 -62.48 3.92
N ASN A 235 -31.88 -62.63 2.83
CA ASN A 235 -30.59 -63.31 2.61
C ASN A 235 -30.10 -63.02 1.18
N ASN A 236 -28.80 -62.77 0.94
CA ASN A 236 -27.99 -63.45 -0.10
C ASN A 236 -26.50 -63.06 0.01
N ALA A 237 -25.62 -64.05 -0.10
CA ALA A 237 -24.16 -63.88 -0.17
C ALA A 237 -23.63 -64.34 -1.54
N ASN A 238 -22.32 -64.18 -1.75
CA ASN A 238 -21.36 -65.10 -2.40
C ASN A 238 -20.04 -64.30 -2.55
N ASP A 239 -19.00 -64.63 -1.76
CA ASP A 239 -17.90 -65.57 -2.05
C ASP A 239 -16.73 -64.80 -2.74
N ASP A 240 -15.64 -64.45 -2.05
CA ASP A 240 -14.50 -65.27 -1.57
C ASP A 240 -13.41 -65.50 -2.64
N GLU A 241 -12.18 -65.02 -2.37
CA GLU A 241 -10.93 -65.82 -2.35
C GLU A 241 -9.69 -64.94 -2.00
N ASP A 242 -8.75 -65.53 -1.24
CA ASP A 242 -7.60 -64.88 -0.59
C ASP A 242 -6.37 -64.61 -1.49
N CYS A 243 -5.45 -63.76 -1.00
CA CYS A 243 -3.99 -63.99 -1.06
C CYS A 243 -3.22 -63.02 -0.11
N GLU A 244 -2.23 -63.52 0.64
CA GLU A 244 -1.45 -62.79 1.68
C GLU A 244 -0.04 -62.34 1.20
N GLU A 245 0.63 -61.51 2.03
CA GLU A 245 2.11 -61.23 2.13
C GLU A 245 2.82 -60.61 0.87
N ASP A 246 3.66 -59.56 0.93
CA ASP A 246 4.77 -59.32 1.86
C ASP A 246 5.42 -57.90 1.74
N ASP A 247 6.15 -57.52 2.79
CA ASP A 247 7.01 -56.35 3.09
C ASP A 247 7.63 -55.44 1.98
N ASN A 248 7.64 -54.12 2.23
CA ASN A 248 8.83 -53.42 2.77
C ASN A 248 8.60 -51.91 3.04
N ASN A 249 8.84 -51.46 4.28
CA ASN A 249 8.89 -50.04 4.67
C ASN A 249 10.31 -49.70 5.17
N ASN A 250 10.97 -48.69 4.58
CA ASN A 250 12.32 -48.29 4.99
C ASN A 250 12.35 -46.89 5.63
N ASN A 251 13.02 -46.79 6.76
CA ASN A 251 13.06 -45.66 7.68
C ASN A 251 14.24 -44.71 7.36
N GLY A 252 14.12 -43.42 7.70
CA GLY A 252 15.07 -42.39 7.29
C GLY A 252 15.08 -41.07 8.07
N ASN A 253 14.83 -41.08 9.38
CA ASN A 253 15.15 -40.02 10.37
C ASN A 253 14.92 -38.53 10.02
N ASN A 254 14.05 -37.87 10.81
CA ASN A 254 14.15 -36.44 11.08
C ASN A 254 14.14 -36.20 12.61
N ASN A 255 15.14 -35.51 13.14
CA ASN A 255 15.39 -35.44 14.59
C ASN A 255 14.93 -34.10 15.18
N GLY A 256 13.73 -34.08 15.78
CA GLY A 256 13.23 -32.95 16.55
C GLY A 256 13.77 -32.97 17.99
N ASN A 257 14.24 -31.83 18.49
CA ASN A 257 14.61 -31.66 19.89
C ASN A 257 13.84 -30.49 20.52
N ALA A 258 12.71 -30.79 21.15
CA ALA A 258 12.05 -29.87 22.06
C ALA A 258 12.80 -29.81 23.39
N ASN A 259 12.85 -28.66 24.04
CA ASN A 259 13.16 -28.63 25.47
C ASN A 259 12.29 -27.63 26.22
N ASN A 260 11.89 -28.04 27.42
CA ASN A 260 10.80 -27.45 28.19
C ASN A 260 11.27 -26.29 29.07
N GLY A 261 10.37 -25.36 29.39
CA GLY A 261 10.70 -24.13 30.13
C GLY A 261 10.89 -24.35 31.64
N ASN A 262 11.18 -23.25 32.35
CA ASN A 262 10.87 -23.18 33.77
C ASN A 262 10.59 -21.74 34.26
N ASN A 263 9.74 -21.64 35.28
CA ASN A 263 9.15 -20.40 35.77
C ASN A 263 10.10 -19.61 36.70
N GLY A 264 9.90 -18.29 36.83
CA GLY A 264 10.80 -17.38 37.55
C GLY A 264 10.54 -17.26 39.05
N ASN A 265 11.28 -16.35 39.71
CA ASN A 265 10.86 -15.80 41.01
C ASN A 265 11.49 -14.41 41.29
N ASN A 266 10.77 -13.57 42.02
CA ASN A 266 11.19 -12.22 42.42
C ASN A 266 12.08 -12.24 43.69
N ASN A 267 12.93 -11.23 43.87
CA ASN A 267 12.70 -10.12 44.83
C ASN A 267 13.97 -9.51 45.49
N ASN A 268 13.92 -8.18 45.70
CA ASN A 268 14.60 -7.36 46.72
C ASN A 268 16.13 -7.12 46.71
N ASN A 269 16.53 -5.97 46.15
CA ASN A 269 16.92 -4.76 46.90
C ASN A 269 17.86 -4.89 48.13
N SER A 270 19.09 -4.35 48.06
CA SER A 270 19.53 -3.21 48.90
C SER A 270 21.02 -2.83 48.76
N GLY A 271 21.29 -1.57 48.40
CA GLY A 271 22.14 -0.67 49.21
C GLY A 271 23.67 -0.88 49.33
N ASN A 272 24.41 -0.14 48.49
CA ASN A 272 25.47 0.83 48.88
C ASN A 272 26.80 0.34 49.53
N GLY A 273 27.94 0.79 48.99
CA GLY A 273 29.26 0.49 49.57
C GLY A 273 30.49 1.02 48.79
N ASN A 274 30.65 2.34 48.70
CA ASN A 274 31.84 2.97 48.07
C ASN A 274 33.08 2.91 48.99
N GLN A 275 34.26 2.52 48.46
CA GLN A 275 35.56 2.79 49.09
C GLN A 275 36.75 2.70 48.12
N ASN A 276 37.63 3.70 48.19
CA ASN A 276 38.78 3.89 47.30
C ASN A 276 40.06 3.13 47.72
N ASN A 277 40.97 2.89 46.75
CA ASN A 277 42.32 3.49 46.66
C ASN A 277 43.55 2.54 46.51
N LYS A 278 44.47 2.93 45.59
CA LYS A 278 45.88 2.48 45.37
C LYS A 278 46.10 1.03 44.89
N GLY A 279 46.80 0.72 43.79
CA GLY A 279 47.75 1.46 42.94
C GLY A 279 48.88 0.52 42.47
N GLY A 280 49.45 0.70 41.26
CA GLY A 280 50.60 -0.09 40.79
C GLY A 280 50.85 -0.07 39.27
N ASN A 281 51.92 0.61 38.84
CA ASN A 281 52.42 0.74 37.46
C ASN A 281 52.72 -0.63 36.79
N ASN A 282 52.78 -0.79 35.46
CA ASN A 282 53.82 -0.22 34.58
C ASN A 282 53.52 -0.41 33.08
N GLY A 283 53.89 0.57 32.21
CA GLY A 283 53.57 0.51 30.77
C GLY A 283 54.17 1.63 29.90
N ASN A 284 55.51 1.78 29.92
CA ASN A 284 56.29 2.38 28.80
C ASN A 284 56.30 1.37 27.62
N ASN A 285 56.55 1.65 26.34
CA ASN A 285 56.73 2.82 25.46
C ASN A 285 56.46 2.28 24.00
N ASP A 286 56.41 3.02 22.89
CA ASP A 286 56.76 4.41 22.56
C ASP A 286 55.86 4.95 21.40
N ASN A 287 56.21 6.10 20.83
CA ASN A 287 55.50 6.84 19.78
C ASN A 287 56.05 6.56 18.35
N ALA A 288 55.19 6.49 17.31
CA ALA A 288 55.56 6.76 15.91
C ALA A 288 54.33 7.11 15.05
N LYS A 289 54.50 8.06 14.12
CA LYS A 289 53.53 8.49 13.11
C LYS A 289 53.93 7.93 11.73
N ASP A 290 52.98 7.78 10.81
CA ASP A 290 52.92 8.52 9.53
C ASP A 290 51.85 7.92 8.59
N ASP A 291 51.48 8.68 7.56
CA ASP A 291 50.29 8.48 6.72
C ASP A 291 50.46 7.52 5.53
N ALA A 292 49.28 7.15 4.98
CA ALA A 292 48.97 6.96 3.55
C ALA A 292 49.09 5.57 2.88
N ALA A 293 48.05 5.32 2.07
CA ALA A 293 47.89 4.38 0.96
C ALA A 293 47.94 2.87 1.25
N ASP A 294 46.84 2.18 0.90
CA ASP A 294 46.94 0.86 0.27
C ASP A 294 45.90 0.76 -0.87
N ASP A 295 46.29 0.12 -1.96
CA ASP A 295 45.55 -0.02 -3.23
C ASP A 295 45.18 -1.50 -3.46
N ASN A 296 44.23 -1.75 -4.38
CA ASN A 296 43.85 -3.06 -4.92
C ASN A 296 43.02 -3.97 -3.96
N ASN A 297 42.13 -4.84 -4.45
CA ASN A 297 42.23 -5.57 -5.71
C ASN A 297 40.90 -5.90 -6.39
N THR A 298 40.94 -5.85 -7.72
CA THR A 298 39.90 -6.26 -8.68
C THR A 298 39.52 -7.74 -8.61
N GLY A 299 38.25 -8.03 -8.89
CA GLY A 299 37.76 -9.34 -9.33
C GLY A 299 36.84 -9.19 -10.54
N ASN A 300 37.36 -9.41 -11.75
CA ASN A 300 36.60 -9.30 -13.01
C ASN A 300 36.22 -10.69 -13.56
N GLY A 301 34.98 -10.86 -14.01
CA GLY A 301 34.51 -12.01 -14.79
C GLY A 301 33.45 -11.54 -15.79
N ALA A 302 33.71 -11.67 -17.10
CA ALA A 302 33.00 -10.93 -18.15
C ALA A 302 32.40 -11.80 -19.26
N GLY A 303 31.34 -11.28 -19.91
CA GLY A 303 30.72 -11.76 -21.16
C GLY A 303 29.32 -12.38 -20.95
N ASN A 304 28.24 -11.97 -21.62
CA ASN A 304 28.01 -11.07 -22.78
C ASN A 304 27.08 -9.89 -22.40
N GLY A 305 26.91 -8.79 -23.16
CA GLY A 305 27.56 -8.38 -24.41
C GLY A 305 26.69 -7.46 -25.29
N GLY A 306 26.70 -6.15 -25.03
CA GLY A 306 26.02 -5.09 -25.80
C GLY A 306 24.84 -4.46 -25.02
N ASN A 307 24.69 -3.13 -24.88
CA ASN A 307 25.42 -1.99 -25.45
C ASN A 307 26.00 -1.09 -24.32
N ALA A 308 27.02 -0.26 -24.60
CA ALA A 308 27.80 0.41 -23.55
C ALA A 308 27.45 1.90 -23.34
N GLY A 309 27.09 2.26 -22.10
CA GLY A 309 27.06 3.63 -21.55
C GLY A 309 27.92 3.72 -20.30
N GLY A 310 28.81 4.71 -20.20
CA GLY A 310 29.98 4.67 -19.30
C GLY A 310 29.98 5.67 -18.14
N ASN A 311 29.56 5.20 -16.96
CA ASN A 311 30.15 5.47 -15.64
C ASN A 311 30.36 6.91 -15.14
N ALA A 312 29.48 7.35 -14.23
CA ALA A 312 29.81 8.24 -13.11
C ALA A 312 28.98 7.83 -11.87
N GLY A 313 29.55 6.98 -11.00
CA GLY A 313 28.81 6.42 -9.85
C GLY A 313 27.62 5.58 -10.30
N ALA A 314 27.89 4.42 -10.94
CA ALA A 314 26.88 3.62 -11.61
C ALA A 314 25.68 3.30 -10.69
N LEU A 315 24.54 3.92 -11.01
CA LEU A 315 23.25 3.65 -10.41
C LEU A 315 22.92 2.17 -10.62
N ASP A 316 22.69 1.46 -9.52
CA ASP A 316 22.37 0.03 -9.58
C ASP A 316 20.87 -0.14 -9.81
N PHE A 317 20.49 -0.32 -11.08
CA PHE A 317 19.11 -0.61 -11.51
C PHE A 317 18.74 -2.10 -11.38
N GLY A 318 19.59 -2.89 -10.73
CA GLY A 318 19.39 -4.33 -10.52
C GLY A 318 19.37 -5.11 -11.85
N VAL A 319 18.32 -5.88 -12.09
CA VAL A 319 18.20 -6.75 -13.28
C VAL A 319 17.67 -6.04 -14.54
N CYS A 320 17.24 -4.77 -14.43
CA CYS A 320 16.61 -4.03 -15.53
C CYS A 320 17.50 -2.94 -16.13
N GLN A 321 17.16 -2.50 -17.34
CA GLN A 321 17.67 -1.27 -17.96
C GLN A 321 16.52 -0.26 -18.13
N PRO A 322 16.41 0.81 -17.31
CA PRO A 322 15.30 1.77 -17.33
C PRO A 322 15.30 2.72 -18.55
N THR A 323 15.48 2.19 -19.75
CA THR A 323 15.57 2.96 -20.99
C THR A 323 14.21 3.10 -21.69
N MET A 324 14.02 4.24 -22.35
CA MET A 324 12.80 4.61 -23.06
C MET A 324 13.06 4.71 -24.57
N ALA A 325 12.11 4.24 -25.36
CA ALA A 325 12.07 4.49 -26.80
C ALA A 325 10.80 5.23 -27.22
N ARG A 326 10.86 5.84 -28.40
CA ARG A 326 9.72 6.44 -29.09
C ARG A 326 9.59 5.83 -30.48
N VAL A 327 8.56 5.00 -30.67
CA VAL A 327 8.42 4.09 -31.81
C VAL A 327 7.14 4.39 -32.57
N GLY A 328 7.19 4.36 -33.91
CA GLY A 328 6.05 4.60 -34.79
C GLY A 328 5.36 3.30 -35.21
N GLY A 329 4.03 3.30 -35.29
CA GLY A 329 3.25 2.19 -35.89
C GLY A 329 3.09 0.94 -35.02
N LEU A 330 3.27 1.06 -33.70
CA LEU A 330 2.97 -0.03 -32.76
C LEU A 330 1.47 -0.38 -32.74
N ASN A 331 1.13 -1.61 -32.35
CA ASN A 331 -0.25 -2.11 -32.24
C ASN A 331 -1.14 -1.91 -33.48
N GLY A 332 -0.55 -1.84 -34.68
CA GLY A 332 -1.28 -1.63 -35.94
C GLY A 332 -1.67 -0.19 -36.23
N ARG A 333 -1.13 0.78 -35.47
CA ARG A 333 -1.21 2.22 -35.76
C ARG A 333 -0.46 2.56 -37.06
N PRO A 334 -0.73 3.72 -37.69
CA PRO A 334 0.09 4.26 -38.76
C PRO A 334 1.56 4.43 -38.35
N ALA A 335 2.50 4.24 -39.28
CA ALA A 335 3.95 4.33 -39.00
C ALA A 335 4.43 5.74 -38.58
N ASP A 336 3.61 6.77 -38.82
CA ASP A 336 3.79 8.15 -38.40
C ASP A 336 3.08 8.50 -37.08
N GLU A 337 2.32 7.57 -36.50
CA GLU A 337 1.76 7.68 -35.15
C GLU A 337 2.74 7.05 -34.16
N PHE A 338 3.40 7.91 -33.37
CA PHE A 338 4.46 7.52 -32.45
C PHE A 338 3.98 7.47 -30.99
N THR A 339 4.38 6.42 -30.30
CA THR A 339 4.18 6.24 -28.86
C THR A 339 5.52 6.04 -28.16
N PHE A 340 5.56 6.34 -26.86
CA PHE A 340 6.67 6.04 -25.97
C PHE A 340 6.49 4.64 -25.38
N ILE A 341 7.58 3.91 -25.19
CA ILE A 341 7.62 2.56 -24.61
C ILE A 341 8.83 2.40 -23.67
N PRO A 342 8.75 1.56 -22.63
CA PRO A 342 9.95 1.01 -22.01
C PRO A 342 10.65 0.09 -23.02
N GLN A 343 11.99 0.13 -23.07
CA GLN A 343 12.76 -0.79 -23.91
C GLN A 343 13.07 -2.12 -23.22
N ASP A 344 13.16 -2.13 -21.89
CA ASP A 344 13.43 -3.34 -21.14
C ASP A 344 12.21 -4.27 -21.11
N PRO A 345 12.36 -5.56 -21.49
CA PRO A 345 11.24 -6.50 -21.57
C PRO A 345 10.54 -6.76 -20.23
N LEU A 346 11.28 -6.77 -19.11
CA LEU A 346 10.71 -7.02 -17.78
C LEU A 346 9.90 -5.80 -17.32
N ILE A 347 10.39 -4.59 -17.59
CA ILE A 347 9.63 -3.36 -17.33
C ILE A 347 8.37 -3.28 -18.21
N ALA A 348 8.42 -3.77 -19.45
CA ALA A 348 7.33 -3.72 -20.42
C ALA A 348 6.19 -4.74 -20.20
N GLU A 349 6.27 -5.63 -19.21
CA GLU A 349 5.24 -6.65 -18.97
C GLU A 349 3.89 -6.05 -18.50
N GLY A 350 2.87 -6.11 -19.36
CA GLY A 350 1.47 -5.80 -19.01
C GLY A 350 0.93 -4.46 -19.50
N GLN A 351 1.78 -3.45 -19.75
CA GLN A 351 1.42 -2.22 -20.46
C GLN A 351 2.56 -1.78 -21.37
N GLN A 352 2.23 -1.55 -22.66
CA GLN A 352 3.22 -1.62 -23.74
C GLN A 352 3.58 -0.27 -24.37
N GLU A 353 2.69 0.72 -24.32
CA GLU A 353 2.90 2.01 -24.99
C GLU A 353 2.04 3.15 -24.43
N ALA A 354 2.51 4.40 -24.54
CA ALA A 354 1.72 5.59 -24.24
C ALA A 354 2.05 6.78 -25.14
N LEU A 355 1.06 7.62 -25.45
CA LEU A 355 1.30 8.90 -26.14
C LEU A 355 1.93 9.97 -25.22
N ASN A 356 1.82 9.81 -23.91
CA ASN A 356 2.38 10.72 -22.91
C ASN A 356 3.65 10.09 -22.31
N PRO A 357 4.84 10.69 -22.46
CA PRO A 357 6.10 10.14 -21.93
C PRO A 357 6.05 9.96 -20.41
N ASN A 358 5.36 10.83 -19.66
CA ASN A 358 5.26 10.75 -18.20
C ASN A 358 4.55 9.46 -17.72
N ILE A 359 3.71 8.83 -18.56
CA ILE A 359 3.13 7.51 -18.24
C ILE A 359 4.20 6.41 -18.29
N ILE A 360 5.18 6.56 -19.19
CA ILE A 360 6.28 5.61 -19.34
C ILE A 360 7.38 5.85 -18.30
N THR A 361 7.67 7.10 -17.92
CA THR A 361 8.62 7.38 -16.81
C THR A 361 8.12 6.75 -15.50
N ASN A 362 6.85 6.99 -15.14
CA ASN A 362 6.21 6.40 -13.95
C ASN A 362 6.36 4.88 -14.00
N ARG A 363 5.92 4.25 -15.11
CA ARG A 363 6.01 2.80 -15.30
C ARG A 363 7.44 2.28 -15.16
N ILE A 364 8.45 2.99 -15.67
CA ILE A 364 9.85 2.57 -15.54
C ILE A 364 10.28 2.63 -14.07
N CYS A 365 10.03 3.73 -13.35
CA CYS A 365 10.43 3.87 -11.95
C CYS A 365 9.67 2.89 -11.03
N ASP A 366 8.37 2.67 -11.26
CA ASP A 366 7.57 1.67 -10.54
C ASP A 366 8.21 0.27 -10.63
N GLN A 367 8.68 -0.13 -11.81
CA GLN A 367 9.26 -1.45 -12.00
C GLN A 367 10.66 -1.57 -11.38
N LEU A 368 11.43 -0.48 -11.29
CA LEU A 368 12.72 -0.48 -10.60
C LEU A 368 12.60 -1.01 -9.16
N THR A 369 11.58 -0.56 -8.42
CA THR A 369 11.30 -1.03 -7.05
C THR A 369 10.63 -2.41 -7.02
N ASN A 370 9.71 -2.70 -7.95
CA ASN A 370 8.83 -3.88 -7.83
C ASN A 370 9.39 -5.18 -8.43
N VAL A 371 10.16 -5.11 -9.52
CA VAL A 371 10.62 -6.31 -10.25
C VAL A 371 12.12 -6.30 -10.58
N CYS A 372 12.76 -5.13 -10.54
CA CYS A 372 14.16 -5.00 -10.94
C CYS A 372 15.18 -5.20 -9.82
N ASP A 373 14.77 -5.14 -8.54
CA ASP A 373 15.69 -5.15 -7.38
C ASP A 373 16.71 -3.99 -7.42
N ALA A 374 16.24 -2.79 -7.80
CA ALA A 374 17.08 -1.60 -7.93
C ALA A 374 17.45 -1.00 -6.56
N SER A 375 18.64 -0.40 -6.48
CA SER A 375 19.10 0.37 -5.33
C SER A 375 18.27 1.64 -5.11
N ALA A 376 18.21 2.09 -3.85
CA ALA A 376 17.50 3.33 -3.49
C ALA A 376 18.04 4.56 -4.24
N ASP A 377 19.36 4.64 -4.46
CA ASP A 377 19.99 5.72 -5.24
C ASP A 377 19.52 5.70 -6.71
N ALA A 378 19.31 4.51 -7.28
CA ALA A 378 18.82 4.34 -8.65
C ALA A 378 17.32 4.65 -8.80
N VAL A 379 16.51 4.35 -7.79
CA VAL A 379 15.10 4.77 -7.72
C VAL A 379 15.01 6.29 -7.61
N ALA A 380 15.75 6.92 -6.70
CA ALA A 380 15.80 8.37 -6.55
C ALA A 380 16.25 9.08 -7.85
N ALA A 381 17.25 8.54 -8.55
CA ALA A 381 17.67 9.06 -9.84
C ALA A 381 16.61 8.90 -10.94
N CYS A 382 15.74 7.88 -10.85
CA CYS A 382 14.60 7.70 -11.74
C CYS A 382 13.53 8.78 -11.49
N GLU A 383 13.21 9.05 -10.23
CA GLU A 383 12.29 10.12 -9.82
C GLU A 383 12.80 11.52 -10.24
N ASP A 384 14.09 11.80 -10.03
CA ASP A 384 14.76 13.02 -10.50
C ASP A 384 14.75 13.14 -12.03
N ALA A 385 14.90 12.04 -12.77
CA ALA A 385 14.81 12.02 -14.22
C ALA A 385 13.36 12.26 -14.70
N GLN A 386 12.38 11.71 -13.99
CA GLN A 386 10.95 11.91 -14.26
C GLN A 386 10.56 13.37 -14.11
N ALA A 387 10.94 14.02 -12.99
CA ALA A 387 10.68 15.43 -12.76
C ALA A 387 11.27 16.32 -13.87
N GLN A 388 12.46 15.97 -14.37
CA GLN A 388 13.10 16.69 -15.48
C GLN A 388 12.40 16.46 -16.83
N ILE A 389 11.88 15.26 -17.11
CA ILE A 389 11.08 14.99 -18.32
C ILE A 389 9.73 15.71 -18.27
N GLU A 390 9.08 15.75 -17.11
CA GLU A 390 7.85 16.52 -16.93
C GLU A 390 8.08 18.02 -17.14
N ALA A 391 9.14 18.58 -16.54
CA ALA A 391 9.52 19.98 -16.73
C ALA A 391 9.94 20.30 -18.18
N LEU A 392 10.48 19.32 -18.92
CA LEU A 392 10.83 19.47 -20.33
C LEU A 392 9.58 19.59 -21.23
N GLY A 393 8.50 18.85 -20.90
CA GLY A 393 7.20 18.95 -21.56
C GLY A 393 7.16 18.57 -23.06
N THR A 394 8.26 18.06 -23.62
CA THR A 394 8.34 17.61 -25.02
C THR A 394 7.69 16.22 -25.19
N ARG A 395 7.29 15.89 -26.43
CA ARG A 395 6.66 14.60 -26.79
C ARG A 395 7.24 14.05 -28.12
N ASP A 396 8.49 14.41 -28.38
CA ASP A 396 9.26 14.04 -29.57
C ASP A 396 10.47 13.16 -29.18
N GLN A 397 11.38 12.90 -30.11
CA GLN A 397 12.51 12.00 -29.85
C GLN A 397 13.41 12.49 -28.71
N SER A 398 13.55 13.82 -28.56
CA SER A 398 14.41 14.42 -27.54
C SER A 398 13.99 14.07 -26.12
N THR A 399 12.71 13.72 -25.91
CA THR A 399 12.21 13.27 -24.60
C THR A 399 12.81 11.93 -24.19
N ALA A 400 12.82 10.96 -25.10
CA ALA A 400 13.42 9.64 -24.86
C ALA A 400 14.94 9.74 -24.76
N ASP A 401 15.58 10.54 -25.62
CA ASP A 401 17.03 10.78 -25.57
C ASP A 401 17.46 11.41 -24.24
N THR A 402 16.72 12.43 -23.78
CA THR A 402 16.99 13.10 -22.49
C THR A 402 16.81 12.15 -21.32
N TRP A 403 15.73 11.36 -21.31
CA TRP A 403 15.47 10.35 -20.28
C TRP A 403 16.63 9.36 -20.15
N ASN A 404 17.04 8.79 -21.28
CA ASN A 404 18.13 7.83 -21.32
C ASN A 404 19.45 8.46 -20.85
N ALA A 405 19.75 9.70 -21.28
CA ALA A 405 20.95 10.41 -20.84
C ALA A 405 20.97 10.71 -19.33
N LEU A 406 19.83 11.08 -18.73
CA LEU A 406 19.70 11.34 -17.29
C LEU A 406 20.00 10.10 -16.44
N LEU A 407 19.63 8.91 -16.92
CA LEU A 407 19.89 7.63 -16.25
C LEU A 407 21.23 6.97 -16.64
N GLY A 408 22.10 7.68 -17.38
CA GLY A 408 23.44 7.20 -17.76
C GLY A 408 23.51 6.34 -19.02
N PHE A 409 22.40 6.22 -19.77
CA PHE A 409 22.27 5.49 -21.03
C PHE A 409 22.37 6.40 -22.27
N ASP A 410 23.19 7.47 -22.20
CA ASP A 410 23.40 8.37 -23.33
C ASP A 410 23.90 7.61 -24.57
N GLY A 411 23.30 7.91 -25.73
CA GLY A 411 23.59 7.25 -27.01
C GLY A 411 22.97 5.85 -27.21
N VAL A 412 22.04 5.39 -26.35
CA VAL A 412 21.20 4.22 -26.65
C VAL A 412 20.27 4.51 -27.84
N ASP A 413 19.94 3.49 -28.65
CA ASP A 413 18.98 3.65 -29.75
C ASP A 413 17.54 3.72 -29.19
N SER A 414 17.08 4.94 -28.97
CA SER A 414 15.73 5.28 -28.50
C SER A 414 14.65 5.22 -29.60
N THR A 415 14.98 4.77 -30.83
CA THR A 415 14.05 4.78 -31.97
C THR A 415 13.34 3.44 -32.20
N GLN A 416 13.71 2.39 -31.47
CA GLN A 416 13.20 1.03 -31.65
C GLN A 416 12.90 0.34 -30.31
N GLN A 417 12.04 -0.66 -30.35
CA GLN A 417 11.90 -1.62 -29.25
C GLN A 417 13.15 -2.52 -29.23
N GLN A 418 13.77 -2.72 -28.06
CA GLN A 418 14.83 -3.73 -27.93
C GLN A 418 14.21 -5.13 -28.02
N VAL A 419 14.94 -6.08 -28.63
CA VAL A 419 14.47 -7.43 -29.00
C VAL A 419 15.26 -8.53 -28.31
#